data_AF-A0A7C2YEH5-F1
#
_entry.id   AF-A0A7C2YEH5-F1
#
_cell.length_a   1.000
_cell.length_b   1.000
_cell.length_c   1.000
_cell.angle_alpha   90.00
_cell.angle_beta   90.00
_cell.angle_gamma   90.00
#
_symmetry.space_group_name_H-M   'P 1'
#
loop_
_entity.id
_entity.type
_entity.pdbx_description
1 polymer ?
#
loop_
_entity_poly.entity_id
_entity_poly.type
_entity_poly.pdbx_seq_one_letter_code
_entity_poly.pdbx_strand_id
1 'polypeptide(L)'
;CLRMSQVLEQELPASVRGAIATLGGPAIAREMARRRPTALVAAAREPEVAELVRRCLQNDWVRVAVSPDVVGVEMSATLKNAYAIALGLCDGLGMGANVKATLTAICLAEMAETVVCLGGHRATAYGLAGLGDLLATGYSPHSRNRTLGEKIGRGEDWRRFLASNTVEGPAAVEACLRLMRPLGLPLPVLEGLHSLLVQGADPRATLTALLESAPLPLS
;
A
#
# COMPACT_ATOMS: atom_id res chain seq x y z
N CYS A 1 -10.36 7.21 -12.52
CA CYS A 1 -9.01 6.58 -12.52
C CYS A 1 -9.21 5.08 -12.69
N LEU A 2 -8.23 4.33 -13.18
CA LEU A 2 -8.32 2.87 -13.36
C LEU A 2 -7.24 2.18 -12.55
N ARG A 3 -7.51 0.94 -12.13
CA ARG A 3 -6.48 0.04 -11.59
C ARG A 3 -5.52 -0.37 -12.70
N MET A 4 -4.26 -0.67 -12.39
CA MET A 4 -3.25 -1.10 -13.36
C MET A 4 -3.67 -2.34 -14.13
N SER A 5 -4.33 -3.32 -13.49
CA SER A 5 -4.88 -4.47 -14.22
C SER A 5 -5.92 -4.06 -15.27
N GLN A 6 -6.75 -3.05 -14.98
CA GLN A 6 -7.72 -2.50 -15.93
C GLN A 6 -7.06 -1.68 -17.04
N VAL A 7 -6.00 -0.93 -16.72
CA VAL A 7 -5.17 -0.26 -17.73
C VAL A 7 -4.58 -1.28 -18.68
N LEU A 8 -3.98 -2.37 -18.16
CA LEU A 8 -3.46 -3.46 -19.00
C LEU A 8 -4.57 -4.12 -19.83
N GLU A 9 -5.75 -4.35 -19.26
CA GLU A 9 -6.91 -4.87 -20.01
C GLU A 9 -7.32 -3.92 -21.17
N GLN A 10 -7.19 -2.60 -21.01
CA GLN A 10 -7.51 -1.63 -22.06
C GLN A 10 -6.43 -1.55 -23.15
N GLU A 11 -5.17 -1.55 -22.75
CA GLU A 11 -4.03 -1.33 -23.65
C GLU A 11 -3.60 -2.61 -24.39
N LEU A 12 -3.91 -3.80 -23.86
CA LEU A 12 -3.48 -5.07 -24.45
C LEU A 12 -4.55 -5.71 -25.37
N PRO A 13 -4.10 -6.44 -26.42
CA PRO A 13 -4.99 -7.24 -27.27
C PRO A 13 -5.82 -8.25 -26.48
N ALA A 14 -7.06 -8.50 -26.90
CA ALA A 14 -7.98 -9.42 -26.22
C ALA A 14 -7.39 -10.83 -26.02
N SER A 15 -6.53 -11.29 -26.94
CA SER A 15 -5.87 -12.61 -26.89
C SER A 15 -4.95 -12.81 -25.69
N VAL A 16 -4.46 -11.74 -25.05
CA VAL A 16 -3.52 -11.82 -23.91
C VAL A 16 -4.09 -11.29 -22.60
N ARG A 17 -5.31 -10.73 -22.59
CA ARG A 17 -5.93 -10.16 -21.37
C ARG A 17 -6.13 -11.20 -20.27
N GLY A 18 -6.41 -12.45 -20.64
CA GLY A 18 -6.52 -13.57 -19.70
C GLY A 18 -5.22 -13.86 -18.94
N ALA A 19 -4.06 -13.42 -19.46
CA ALA A 19 -2.74 -13.66 -18.87
C ALA A 19 -2.28 -12.58 -17.88
N ILE A 20 -3.17 -11.66 -17.48
CA ILE A 20 -2.83 -10.60 -16.51
C ILE A 20 -2.81 -11.18 -15.10
N ALA A 21 -1.71 -10.96 -14.39
CA ALA A 21 -1.54 -11.28 -12.99
C ALA A 21 -0.99 -10.09 -12.20
N THR A 22 -1.29 -10.07 -10.91
CA THR A 22 -0.77 -9.13 -9.92
C THR A 22 0.06 -9.91 -8.90
N LEU A 23 1.21 -9.37 -8.53
CA LEU A 23 2.05 -9.90 -7.46
C LEU A 23 2.06 -8.90 -6.30
N GLY A 24 1.85 -9.36 -5.07
CA GLY A 24 1.89 -8.54 -3.87
C GLY A 24 2.42 -9.31 -2.66
N GLY A 25 2.81 -8.59 -1.61
CA GLY A 25 3.36 -9.18 -0.40
C GLY A 25 4.76 -8.69 -0.06
N PRO A 26 5.25 -9.00 1.16
CA PRO A 26 6.53 -8.52 1.64
C PRO A 26 7.69 -9.14 0.84
N ALA A 27 8.26 -8.36 -0.07
CA ALA A 27 9.35 -8.78 -0.96
C ALA A 27 10.43 -7.69 -1.09
N ILE A 28 11.16 -7.46 0.00
CA ILE A 28 12.27 -6.50 -0.01
C ILE A 28 13.37 -7.03 -0.93
N ALA A 29 13.60 -6.35 -2.07
CA ALA A 29 14.48 -6.83 -3.14
C ALA A 29 15.89 -7.25 -2.67
N ARG A 30 16.50 -6.51 -1.74
CA ARG A 30 17.82 -6.84 -1.17
C ARG A 30 17.83 -8.11 -0.32
N GLU A 31 16.71 -8.46 0.30
CA GLU A 31 16.56 -9.68 1.10
C GLU A 31 16.34 -10.88 0.20
N MET A 32 15.55 -10.71 -0.86
CA MET A 32 15.42 -11.70 -1.93
C MET A 32 16.77 -11.97 -2.62
N ALA A 33 17.55 -10.93 -2.92
CA ALA A 33 18.89 -11.06 -3.49
C ALA A 33 19.86 -11.83 -2.58
N ARG A 34 19.62 -11.78 -1.26
CA ARG A 34 20.37 -12.53 -0.24
C ARG A 34 19.73 -13.88 0.11
N ARG A 35 18.76 -14.34 -0.68
CA ARG A 35 18.03 -15.61 -0.50
C ARG A 35 17.39 -15.75 0.88
N ARG A 36 16.92 -14.63 1.45
CA ARG A 36 16.15 -14.67 2.71
C ARG A 36 14.74 -15.21 2.43
N PRO A 37 14.17 -16.01 3.36
CA PRO A 37 12.80 -16.50 3.22
C PRO A 37 11.81 -15.36 2.95
N THR A 38 11.05 -15.49 1.87
CA THR A 38 10.12 -14.49 1.35
C THR A 38 8.80 -15.17 0.99
N ALA A 39 7.67 -14.54 1.34
CA ALA A 39 6.34 -15.04 1.02
C ALA A 39 5.56 -13.98 0.23
N LEU A 40 4.97 -14.41 -0.89
CA LEU A 40 4.27 -13.56 -1.86
C LEU A 40 2.88 -14.12 -2.17
N VAL A 41 2.04 -13.27 -2.74
CA VAL A 41 0.73 -13.62 -3.31
C VAL A 41 0.74 -13.27 -4.79
N ALA A 42 0.49 -14.27 -5.65
CA ALA A 42 0.19 -14.09 -7.06
C ALA A 42 -1.32 -14.18 -7.25
N ALA A 43 -1.94 -13.11 -7.75
CA ALA A 43 -3.35 -13.06 -8.05
C ALA A 43 -3.62 -12.94 -9.55
N ALA A 44 -4.57 -13.70 -10.06
CA ALA A 44 -5.03 -13.61 -11.44
C ALA A 44 -6.51 -14.01 -11.52
N ARG A 45 -7.22 -13.52 -12.55
CA ARG A 45 -8.60 -13.96 -12.81
C ARG A 45 -8.62 -15.44 -13.21
N GLU A 46 -7.68 -15.83 -14.07
CA GLU A 46 -7.50 -17.21 -14.50
C GLU A 46 -6.57 -17.95 -13.52
N PRO A 47 -7.04 -19.01 -12.82
CA PRO A 47 -6.23 -19.72 -11.84
C PRO A 47 -4.91 -20.26 -12.40
N GLU A 48 -4.92 -20.71 -13.66
CA GLU A 48 -3.73 -21.23 -14.36
C GLU A 48 -2.62 -20.18 -14.50
N VAL A 49 -2.97 -18.90 -14.57
CA VAL A 49 -2.02 -17.80 -14.72
C VAL A 49 -1.35 -17.49 -13.37
N ALA A 50 -2.13 -17.43 -12.28
CA ALA A 50 -1.55 -17.30 -10.95
C ALA A 50 -0.64 -18.51 -10.62
N GLU A 51 -1.06 -19.71 -11.03
CA GLU A 51 -0.28 -20.93 -10.88
C GLU A 51 1.00 -20.92 -11.72
N LEU A 52 0.95 -20.39 -12.95
CA LEU A 52 2.15 -20.18 -13.76
C LEU A 52 3.15 -19.26 -13.06
N VAL A 53 2.69 -18.13 -12.51
CA VAL A 53 3.53 -17.21 -11.73
C VAL A 53 4.13 -17.93 -10.52
N ARG A 54 3.34 -18.72 -9.78
CA ARG A 54 3.84 -19.53 -8.66
C ARG A 54 4.95 -20.48 -9.10
N ARG A 55 4.75 -21.26 -10.17
CA ARG A 55 5.75 -22.20 -10.68
C ARG A 55 7.05 -21.50 -11.12
N CYS A 56 6.95 -20.31 -11.70
CA CYS A 56 8.11 -19.54 -12.14
C CYS A 56 8.92 -18.95 -10.98
N LEU A 57 8.27 -18.53 -9.90
CA LEU A 57 8.91 -17.78 -8.82
C LEU A 57 9.24 -18.62 -7.58
N GLN A 58 8.47 -19.67 -7.30
CA GLN A 58 8.64 -20.50 -6.10
C GLN A 58 9.97 -21.28 -6.16
N ASN A 59 10.71 -21.23 -5.07
CA ASN A 59 11.99 -21.92 -4.89
C ASN A 59 12.29 -22.14 -3.40
N ASP A 60 13.53 -22.52 -3.06
CA ASP A 60 13.93 -22.87 -1.68
C ASP A 60 13.73 -21.74 -0.65
N TRP A 61 13.70 -20.47 -1.09
CA TRP A 61 13.53 -19.30 -0.20
C TRP A 61 12.35 -18.40 -0.59
N VAL A 62 11.66 -18.66 -1.70
CA VAL A 62 10.45 -17.92 -2.10
C VAL A 62 9.26 -18.86 -2.09
N ARG A 63 8.24 -18.52 -1.28
CA ARG A 63 6.93 -19.18 -1.32
C ARG A 63 5.90 -18.26 -1.95
N VAL A 64 5.07 -18.79 -2.84
CA VAL A 64 4.03 -18.02 -3.53
C VAL A 64 2.67 -18.66 -3.28
N ALA A 65 1.79 -17.93 -2.59
CA ALA A 65 0.37 -18.25 -2.51
C ALA A 65 -0.34 -17.76 -3.78
N VAL A 66 -1.38 -18.47 -4.21
CA VAL A 66 -2.23 -18.03 -5.33
C VAL A 66 -3.55 -17.48 -4.80
N SER A 67 -4.12 -16.50 -5.50
CA SER A 67 -5.40 -15.89 -5.13
C SER A 67 -6.23 -15.52 -6.37
N PRO A 68 -7.56 -15.68 -6.36
CA PRO A 68 -8.41 -15.10 -7.41
C PRO A 68 -8.63 -13.59 -7.22
N ASP A 69 -8.29 -13.04 -6.06
CA ASP A 69 -8.61 -11.65 -5.68
C ASP A 69 -7.57 -10.65 -6.21
N VAL A 70 -7.63 -10.40 -7.52
CA VAL A 70 -6.77 -9.41 -8.20
C VAL A 70 -6.95 -8.01 -7.59
N VAL A 71 -8.20 -7.62 -7.32
CA VAL A 71 -8.52 -6.29 -6.77
C VAL A 71 -7.87 -6.13 -5.40
N GLY A 72 -8.06 -7.09 -4.50
CA GLY A 72 -7.52 -7.01 -3.15
C GLY A 72 -6.00 -6.96 -3.13
N VAL A 73 -5.31 -7.79 -3.92
CA VAL A 73 -3.84 -7.78 -3.95
C VAL A 73 -3.31 -6.48 -4.53
N GLU A 74 -3.89 -6.00 -5.63
CA GLU A 74 -3.46 -4.78 -6.32
C GLU A 74 -3.67 -3.52 -5.48
N MET A 75 -4.85 -3.39 -4.87
CA MET A 75 -5.17 -2.24 -4.03
C MET A 75 -4.36 -2.25 -2.74
N SER A 76 -4.20 -3.41 -2.11
CA SER A 76 -3.37 -3.54 -0.91
C SER A 76 -1.91 -3.16 -1.17
N ALA A 77 -1.33 -3.68 -2.25
CA ALA A 77 0.05 -3.39 -2.65
C ALA A 77 0.27 -1.90 -2.99
N THR A 78 -0.75 -1.24 -3.54
CA THR A 78 -0.72 0.19 -3.86
C THR A 78 -0.82 1.05 -2.59
N LEU A 79 -1.81 0.77 -1.76
CA LEU A 79 -2.14 1.55 -0.56
C LEU A 79 -1.08 1.44 0.54
N LYS A 80 -0.39 0.30 0.65
CA LYS A 80 0.68 0.13 1.66
C LYS A 80 1.78 1.18 1.55
N ASN A 81 2.08 1.67 0.33
CA ASN A 81 3.08 2.70 0.10
C ASN A 81 2.60 4.07 0.60
N ALA A 82 1.33 4.41 0.40
CA ALA A 82 0.73 5.62 0.96
C ALA A 82 0.72 5.56 2.49
N TYR A 83 0.22 4.46 3.07
CA TYR A 83 0.16 4.31 4.52
C TYR A 83 1.52 4.23 5.20
N ALA A 84 2.55 3.72 4.51
CA ALA A 84 3.91 3.81 5.01
C ALA A 84 4.39 5.27 5.21
N ILE A 85 3.90 6.24 4.42
CA ILE A 85 4.17 7.67 4.65
C ILE A 85 3.51 8.12 5.95
N ALA A 86 2.25 7.75 6.22
CA ALA A 86 1.57 8.09 7.46
C ALA A 86 2.30 7.50 8.69
N LEU A 87 2.77 6.25 8.59
CA LEU A 87 3.56 5.61 9.64
C LEU A 87 4.93 6.28 9.83
N GLY A 88 5.55 6.75 8.75
CA GLY A 88 6.78 7.55 8.81
C GLY A 88 6.57 8.94 9.41
N LEU A 89 5.42 9.58 9.14
CA LEU A 89 5.03 10.86 9.74
C LEU A 89 4.97 10.76 11.26
N CYS A 90 4.37 9.68 11.77
CA CYS A 90 4.33 9.35 13.19
C CYS A 90 5.75 9.21 13.79
N ASP A 91 6.68 8.57 13.08
CA ASP A 91 8.08 8.45 13.49
C ASP A 91 8.78 9.83 13.50
N GLY A 92 8.58 10.64 12.46
CA GLY A 92 9.18 11.97 12.31
C GLY A 92 8.73 12.96 13.38
N LEU A 93 7.48 12.86 13.82
CA LEU A 93 6.88 13.69 14.88
C LEU A 93 7.19 13.21 16.30
N GLY A 94 7.84 12.05 16.45
CA GLY A 94 8.20 11.49 17.76
C GLY A 94 7.01 11.02 18.60
N MET A 95 5.92 10.57 17.97
CA MET A 95 4.66 10.23 18.67
C MET A 95 4.71 8.90 19.47
N GLY A 96 5.73 8.07 19.24
CA GLY A 96 5.93 6.81 19.94
C GLY A 96 5.18 5.61 19.35
N ALA A 97 5.50 4.42 19.88
CA ALA A 97 5.06 3.14 19.32
C ALA A 97 3.54 2.91 19.42
N ASN A 98 2.90 3.36 20.51
CA ASN A 98 1.46 3.19 20.70
C ASN A 98 0.66 3.93 19.63
N VAL A 99 1.00 5.20 19.37
CA VAL A 99 0.34 5.99 18.32
C VAL A 99 0.57 5.37 16.94
N LYS A 100 1.80 4.89 16.67
CA LYS A 100 2.10 4.22 15.40
C LYS A 100 1.29 2.93 15.22
N ALA A 101 1.10 2.15 16.28
CA ALA A 101 0.28 0.95 16.25
C ALA A 101 -1.20 1.28 16.02
N THR A 102 -1.74 2.28 16.70
CA THR A 102 -3.12 2.78 16.47
C THR A 102 -3.29 3.24 15.02
N LEU A 103 -2.35 4.04 14.51
CA LEU A 103 -2.39 4.51 13.13
C LEU A 103 -2.28 3.35 12.13
N THR A 104 -1.48 2.32 12.42
CA THR A 104 -1.41 1.11 11.58
C THR A 104 -2.76 0.40 11.49
N ALA A 105 -3.49 0.29 12.60
CA ALA A 105 -4.82 -0.29 12.61
C ALA A 105 -5.83 0.54 11.81
N ILE A 106 -5.79 1.88 11.93
CA ILE A 106 -6.64 2.80 11.15
C ILE A 106 -6.34 2.67 9.64
N CYS A 107 -5.05 2.70 9.26
CA CYS A 107 -4.62 2.50 7.86
C CYS A 107 -5.11 1.15 7.30
N LEU A 108 -5.05 0.08 8.10
CA LEU A 108 -5.49 -1.25 7.69
C LEU A 108 -7.00 -1.32 7.50
N ALA A 109 -7.78 -0.67 8.37
CA ALA A 109 -9.23 -0.58 8.23
C ALA A 109 -9.61 0.18 6.95
N GLU A 110 -8.98 1.34 6.70
CA GLU A 110 -9.20 2.09 5.46
C GLU A 110 -8.78 1.31 4.20
N MET A 111 -7.69 0.55 4.28
CA MET A 111 -7.27 -0.38 3.22
C MET A 111 -8.36 -1.42 2.93
N ALA A 112 -8.88 -2.05 3.98
CA ALA A 112 -9.90 -3.08 3.87
C ALA A 112 -11.21 -2.55 3.28
N GLU A 113 -11.68 -1.38 3.73
CA GLU A 113 -12.87 -0.74 3.15
C GLU A 113 -12.66 -0.36 1.69
N THR A 114 -11.47 0.14 1.33
CA THR A 114 -11.13 0.47 -0.06
C THR A 114 -11.16 -0.77 -0.94
N VAL A 115 -10.57 -1.88 -0.47
CA VAL A 115 -10.58 -3.17 -1.17
C VAL A 115 -12.01 -3.67 -1.38
N VAL A 116 -12.84 -3.66 -0.34
CA VAL A 116 -14.24 -4.13 -0.41
C VAL A 116 -15.08 -3.25 -1.33
N CYS A 117 -14.93 -1.92 -1.25
CA CYS A 117 -15.66 -0.97 -2.09
C CYS A 117 -15.39 -1.21 -3.59
N LEU A 118 -14.19 -1.68 -3.94
CA LEU A 118 -13.80 -2.02 -5.31
C LEU A 118 -14.12 -3.47 -5.72
N GLY A 119 -14.79 -4.24 -4.85
CA GLY A 119 -15.20 -5.62 -5.10
C GLY A 119 -14.14 -6.68 -4.79
N GLY A 120 -13.06 -6.32 -4.09
CA GLY A 120 -12.06 -7.27 -3.59
C GLY A 120 -12.45 -7.88 -2.25
N HIS A 121 -11.65 -8.84 -1.77
CA HIS A 121 -11.91 -9.52 -0.50
C HIS A 121 -11.20 -8.82 0.66
N ARG A 122 -11.98 -8.48 1.69
CA ARG A 122 -11.48 -7.94 2.98
C ARG A 122 -10.30 -8.74 3.54
N ALA A 123 -10.36 -10.07 3.49
CA ALA A 123 -9.31 -10.96 3.98
C ALA A 123 -7.94 -10.73 3.30
N THR A 124 -7.92 -10.26 2.05
CA THR A 124 -6.67 -9.97 1.33
C THR A 124 -5.92 -8.79 1.94
N ALA A 125 -6.65 -7.75 2.39
CA ALA A 125 -6.07 -6.62 3.10
C ALA A 125 -5.45 -7.05 4.44
N TYR A 126 -6.07 -7.99 5.16
CA TYR A 126 -5.51 -8.54 6.41
C TYR A 126 -4.40 -9.57 6.18
N GLY A 127 -4.21 -10.05 4.95
CA GLY A 127 -3.24 -11.07 4.59
C GLY A 127 -1.85 -10.55 4.26
N LEU A 128 -1.07 -11.37 3.54
CA LEU A 128 0.30 -11.04 3.13
C LEU A 128 0.37 -9.80 2.24
N ALA A 129 -0.57 -9.64 1.31
CA ALA A 129 -0.55 -8.54 0.34
C ALA A 129 -0.87 -7.16 0.94
N GLY A 130 -1.65 -7.12 2.04
CA GLY A 130 -1.96 -5.90 2.77
C GLY A 130 -1.13 -5.75 4.04
N LEU A 131 -1.62 -6.27 5.17
CA LEU A 131 -0.97 -6.14 6.47
C LEU A 131 0.49 -6.59 6.45
N GLY A 132 0.78 -7.76 5.87
CA GLY A 132 2.15 -8.29 5.83
C GLY A 132 3.14 -7.35 5.14
N ASP A 133 2.76 -6.84 3.97
CA ASP A 133 3.59 -5.92 3.19
C ASP A 133 3.62 -4.50 3.79
N LEU A 134 2.51 -4.05 4.38
CA LEU A 134 2.46 -2.79 5.14
C LEU A 134 3.41 -2.82 6.33
N LEU A 135 3.49 -3.92 7.08
CA LEU A 135 4.45 -4.05 8.17
C LEU A 135 5.90 -4.00 7.65
N ALA A 136 6.20 -4.78 6.61
CA ALA A 136 7.53 -4.80 5.99
C ALA A 136 7.95 -3.42 5.44
N THR A 137 6.99 -2.60 4.99
CA THR A 137 7.25 -1.28 4.40
C THR A 137 7.20 -0.15 5.43
N GLY A 138 6.22 -0.16 6.34
CA GLY A 138 5.95 0.91 7.31
C GLY A 138 6.83 0.86 8.58
N TYR A 139 7.45 -0.29 8.86
CA TYR A 139 8.37 -0.44 9.99
C TYR A 139 9.85 -0.60 9.57
N SER A 140 10.12 -0.78 8.28
CA SER A 140 11.50 -0.92 7.80
C SER A 140 12.22 0.43 7.68
N PRO A 141 13.43 0.58 8.25
CA PRO A 141 14.20 1.81 8.10
C PRO A 141 14.64 2.10 6.66
N HIS A 142 14.52 1.12 5.76
CA HIS A 142 14.94 1.22 4.36
C HIS A 142 13.81 1.53 3.38
N SER A 143 12.58 1.65 3.89
CA SER A 143 11.44 2.06 3.08
C SER A 143 11.50 3.54 2.77
N ARG A 144 11.62 3.87 1.47
CA ARG A 144 11.62 5.26 1.00
C ARG A 144 10.31 5.99 1.28
N ASN A 145 9.18 5.28 1.27
CA ASN A 145 7.87 5.85 1.63
C ASN A 145 7.82 6.24 3.12
N ARG A 146 8.31 5.34 4.00
CA ARG A 146 8.41 5.63 5.43
C ARG A 146 9.39 6.77 5.71
N THR A 147 10.55 6.77 5.05
CA THR A 147 11.53 7.87 5.17
C THR A 147 10.97 9.19 4.67
N LEU A 148 10.16 9.20 3.60
CA LEU A 148 9.47 10.42 3.17
C LEU A 148 8.58 10.98 4.29
N GLY A 149 7.77 10.12 4.92
CA GLY A 149 6.95 10.50 6.07
C GLY A 149 7.76 11.08 7.22
N GLU A 150 8.89 10.46 7.56
CA GLU A 150 9.79 10.96 8.62
C GLU A 150 10.29 12.36 8.33
N LYS A 151 10.72 12.61 7.08
CA LYS A 151 11.22 13.92 6.64
C LYS A 151 10.14 14.99 6.73
N ILE A 152 8.91 14.66 6.33
CA ILE A 152 7.76 15.55 6.47
C ILE A 152 7.54 15.88 7.96
N GLY A 153 7.51 14.88 8.83
CA GLY A 153 7.29 15.06 10.27
C GLY A 153 8.38 15.90 10.96
N ARG A 154 9.61 15.84 10.47
CA ARG A 154 10.74 16.63 11.00
C ARG A 154 10.86 18.04 10.40
N GLY A 155 9.98 18.41 9.46
CA GLY A 155 10.07 19.68 8.75
C GLY A 155 11.30 19.80 7.83
N GLU A 156 11.86 18.67 7.39
CA GLU A 156 12.98 18.63 6.46
C GLU A 156 12.51 18.94 5.02
N ASP A 157 13.45 19.28 4.13
CA ASP A 157 13.18 19.41 2.69
C ASP A 157 12.95 18.03 2.03
N TRP A 158 11.74 17.53 2.20
CA TRP A 158 11.28 16.26 1.62
C TRP A 158 11.09 16.32 0.11
N ARG A 159 10.93 17.53 -0.48
CA ARG A 159 10.83 17.70 -1.93
C ARG A 159 12.16 17.39 -2.61
N ARG A 160 13.28 17.81 -2.01
CA ARG A 160 14.62 17.39 -2.46
C ARG A 160 14.83 15.88 -2.38
N PHE A 161 14.27 15.24 -1.35
CA PHE A 161 14.31 13.78 -1.24
C PHE A 161 13.56 13.10 -2.39
N LEU A 162 12.35 13.56 -2.72
CA LEU A 162 11.58 13.07 -3.87
C LEU A 162 12.30 13.28 -5.21
N ALA A 163 12.98 14.41 -5.40
CA ALA A 163 13.70 14.69 -6.65
C ALA A 163 14.87 13.72 -6.91
N SER A 164 15.38 13.06 -5.87
CA SER A 164 16.53 12.15 -5.93
C SER A 164 16.17 10.68 -5.70
N ASN A 165 14.92 10.38 -5.37
CA ASN A 165 14.48 9.03 -5.02
C ASN A 165 13.13 8.72 -5.63
N THR A 166 12.99 7.52 -6.20
CA THR A 166 11.67 7.00 -6.59
C THR A 166 10.88 6.66 -5.33
N VAL A 167 9.78 7.39 -5.10
CA VAL A 167 8.83 7.16 -4.00
C VAL A 167 7.43 7.10 -4.58
N GLU A 168 6.79 5.94 -4.49
CA GLU A 168 5.50 5.67 -5.14
C GLU A 168 4.30 6.19 -4.35
N GLY A 169 4.45 6.34 -3.02
CA GLY A 169 3.36 6.69 -2.12
C GLY A 169 2.60 7.97 -2.49
N PRO A 170 3.25 9.10 -2.88
CA PRO A 170 2.52 10.29 -3.33
C PRO A 170 1.63 10.04 -4.55
N ALA A 171 2.11 9.28 -5.54
CA ALA A 171 1.32 8.92 -6.70
C ALA A 171 0.17 7.96 -6.33
N ALA A 172 0.42 7.03 -5.40
CA ALA A 172 -0.62 6.13 -4.87
C ALA A 172 -1.75 6.91 -4.17
N VAL A 173 -1.42 7.91 -3.34
CA VAL A 173 -2.40 8.79 -2.69
C VAL A 173 -3.29 9.47 -3.73
N GLU A 174 -2.69 10.13 -4.72
CA GLU A 174 -3.43 10.85 -5.75
C GLU A 174 -4.31 9.92 -6.60
N ALA A 175 -3.76 8.80 -7.05
CA ALA A 175 -4.48 7.82 -7.87
C ALA A 175 -5.65 7.20 -7.12
N CYS A 176 -5.46 6.82 -5.85
CA CYS A 176 -6.51 6.21 -5.03
C CYS A 176 -7.62 7.22 -4.73
N LEU A 177 -7.30 8.45 -4.33
CA LEU A 177 -8.33 9.48 -4.12
C LEU A 177 -9.13 9.76 -5.40
N ARG A 178 -8.47 9.84 -6.56
CA ARG A 178 -9.15 10.01 -7.85
C ARG A 178 -10.01 8.80 -8.25
N LEU A 179 -9.62 7.59 -7.85
CA LEU A 179 -10.40 6.38 -8.07
C LEU A 179 -11.64 6.33 -7.17
N MET A 180 -11.49 6.71 -5.91
CA MET A 180 -12.49 6.48 -4.86
C MET A 180 -13.47 7.65 -4.66
N ARG A 181 -13.09 8.90 -4.98
CA ARG A 181 -13.98 10.07 -4.85
C ARG A 181 -15.38 9.88 -5.46
N PRO A 182 -15.53 9.34 -6.70
CA PRO A 182 -16.86 9.10 -7.27
C PRO A 182 -17.71 8.07 -6.52
N LEU A 183 -17.08 7.22 -5.71
CA LEU A 183 -17.74 6.18 -4.91
C LEU A 183 -18.17 6.67 -3.53
N GLY A 184 -17.74 7.87 -3.11
CA GLY A 184 -18.16 8.49 -1.86
C GLY A 184 -17.64 7.80 -0.59
N LEU A 185 -16.64 6.92 -0.70
CA LEU A 185 -16.01 6.29 0.46
C LEU A 185 -15.10 7.29 1.19
N PRO A 186 -15.30 7.56 2.49
CA PRO A 186 -14.40 8.39 3.28
C PRO A 186 -13.02 7.73 3.42
N LEU A 187 -11.95 8.49 3.15
CA LEU A 187 -10.56 8.01 3.19
C LEU A 187 -9.68 8.98 4.01
N PRO A 188 -9.95 9.16 5.30
CA PRO A 188 -9.32 10.22 6.11
C PRO A 188 -7.79 10.15 6.15
N VAL A 189 -7.19 8.96 6.10
CA VAL A 189 -5.73 8.82 6.05
C VAL A 189 -5.19 9.31 4.71
N LEU A 190 -5.76 8.86 3.58
CA LEU A 190 -5.32 9.33 2.26
C LEU A 190 -5.60 10.81 2.04
N GLU A 191 -6.73 11.32 2.51
CA GLU A 191 -7.09 12.75 2.45
C GLU A 191 -6.10 13.59 3.25
N GLY A 192 -5.76 13.18 4.48
CA GLY A 192 -4.74 13.83 5.30
C GLY A 192 -3.37 13.82 4.62
N LEU A 193 -2.95 12.68 4.06
CA LEU A 193 -1.70 12.59 3.29
C LEU A 193 -1.70 13.50 2.07
N HIS A 194 -2.81 13.59 1.34
CA HIS A 194 -2.94 14.50 0.20
C HIS A 194 -2.83 15.96 0.64
N SER A 195 -3.46 16.36 1.74
CA SER A 195 -3.32 17.71 2.31
C SER A 195 -1.88 18.05 2.69
N LEU A 196 -1.12 17.10 3.25
CA LEU A 196 0.31 17.29 3.54
C LEU A 196 1.14 17.45 2.26
N LEU A 197 0.96 16.54 1.31
CA LEU A 197 1.81 16.44 0.12
C LEU A 197 1.53 17.55 -0.90
N VAL A 198 0.27 17.99 -1.02
CA VAL A 198 -0.15 18.92 -2.07
C VAL A 198 -0.45 20.31 -1.52
N GLN A 199 -1.11 20.39 -0.36
CA GLN A 199 -1.62 21.65 0.19
C GLN A 199 -0.67 22.27 1.24
N GLY A 200 0.38 21.55 1.66
CA GLY A 200 1.33 22.02 2.65
C GLY A 200 0.71 22.18 4.05
N ALA A 201 -0.26 21.34 4.39
CA ALA A 201 -0.86 21.32 5.72
C ALA A 201 0.19 21.03 6.82
N ASP A 202 -0.08 21.45 8.05
CA ASP A 202 0.81 21.19 9.17
C ASP A 202 0.86 19.68 9.52
N PRO A 203 2.06 19.06 9.58
CA PRO A 203 2.25 17.65 9.91
C PRO A 203 1.57 17.21 11.21
N ARG A 204 1.75 17.97 12.30
CA ARG A 204 1.29 17.59 13.63
C ARG A 204 -0.22 17.75 13.76
N ALA A 205 -0.77 18.86 13.25
CA ALA A 205 -2.20 19.11 13.21
C ALA A 205 -2.93 18.05 12.39
N THR A 206 -2.40 17.69 11.21
CA THR A 206 -3.00 16.67 10.34
C THR A 206 -3.06 15.30 11.03
N LEU A 207 -1.95 14.86 11.65
CA LEU A 207 -1.94 13.58 12.35
C LEU A 207 -2.85 13.59 13.59
N THR A 208 -2.89 14.69 14.33
CA THR A 208 -3.74 14.82 15.52
C THR A 208 -5.23 14.75 15.14
N ALA A 209 -5.65 15.52 14.14
CA ALA A 209 -7.01 15.50 13.64
C ALA A 209 -7.41 14.11 13.11
N LEU A 210 -6.49 13.41 12.44
CA LEU A 210 -6.73 12.04 11.99
C LEU A 210 -6.98 11.08 13.17
N LEU A 211 -6.16 11.15 14.22
CA LEU A 211 -6.29 10.28 15.40
C LEU A 211 -7.56 10.58 16.22
N GLU A 212 -8.03 11.82 16.22
CA GLU A 212 -9.25 12.24 16.92
C GLU A 212 -10.54 11.89 16.15
N SER A 213 -10.49 11.95 14.82
CA SER A 213 -11.67 11.76 13.97
C SER A 213 -11.84 10.33 13.44
N ALA A 214 -10.75 9.56 13.33
CA ALA A 214 -10.83 8.20 12.81
C ALA A 214 -11.51 7.26 13.82
N PRO A 215 -12.53 6.48 13.40
CA PRO A 215 -13.11 5.46 14.26
C PRO A 215 -12.05 4.42 14.62
N LEU A 216 -12.00 4.02 15.89
CA LEU A 216 -11.13 2.94 16.32
C LEU A 216 -11.66 1.60 15.75
N PRO A 217 -10.83 0.85 14.99
CA PRO A 217 -11.27 -0.43 14.45
C PRO A 217 -11.40 -1.46 15.57
N LEU A 218 -12.61 -1.97 15.78
CA LEU A 218 -12.93 -2.95 16.84
C LEU A 218 -13.10 -4.39 16.33
N SER A 219 -13.34 -4.58 15.03
CA SER A 219 -13.37 -5.87 14.32
C SER A 219 -13.56 -5.67 12.83
#